data_AF-A0A917U6C9-F1
#
_entry.id   AF-A0A917U6C9-F1
#
_cell.length_a   1.000
_cell.length_b   1.000
_cell.length_c   1.000
_cell.angle_alpha   90.00
_cell.angle_beta   90.00
_cell.angle_gamma   90.00
#
_symmetry.space_group_name_H-M   'P 1'
#
loop_
_entity.id
_entity.type
_entity.pdbx_description
1 polymer ?
#
loop_
_entity_poly.entity_id
_entity_poly.type
_entity_poly.pdbx_seq_one_letter_code
_entity_poly.pdbx_strand_id
1 'polypeptide(L)'
;MHIETWLLRKRPGRAGIGMPDGAGLRATGAGFTTREGIHNASTDTGGRPLGEVAASSHPSTSAGRPLSPPAHSGGAILFEVPRESGEPVQLHRPRLAALLVAAVTLVASAVVVIARPDPAAAHGAAMTPGARTYLCWRDGLSPTGEIRPQNPACAAAVAQSGTNSLYNWFSVLRSDANGRTTGFIPDGQLCSGGATGFRGYDLARSDWPLTHLTAGRSMEFRYSNWAHHPGTFYFYVTKNSWSPTRALAWSDLEEQPFLTVTNPPQRGAVGTNDGHYYFTGTLPSNKSGRHIIYSRWVRSDSQENFFGCSDVTFDGGNGEVTGIGSGGTTPPPNPTTPPPNPTTPPPNPTTPPPNPTTPPPGNGACTATIKVTNSWSGGFQAEVEVKNTGTAALNGWTANWTWPSGQQISQVWNATHTTSGSSVTARNVSYNGNLGANASTTFGFLASGNSATPTVTCS
;
A
#
# COMPACT_ATOMS: atom_id res chain seq x y z
N MET A 1 -7.71 -36.76 -19.96
CA MET A 1 -7.70 -38.20 -19.61
C MET A 1 -6.50 -38.35 -18.67
N HIS A 2 -6.59 -38.52 -17.35
CA HIS A 2 -7.63 -39.03 -16.46
C HIS A 2 -7.92 -38.08 -15.28
N ILE A 3 -9.14 -38.25 -14.78
CA ILE A 3 -9.76 -37.64 -13.61
C ILE A 3 -9.68 -38.68 -12.50
N GLU A 4 -9.28 -38.29 -11.29
CA GLU A 4 -9.48 -39.09 -10.07
C GLU A 4 -10.27 -38.24 -9.07
N THR A 5 -11.49 -38.70 -8.83
CA THR A 5 -12.56 -38.10 -8.05
C THR A 5 -12.53 -38.72 -6.66
N TRP A 6 -12.47 -37.93 -5.58
CA TRP A 6 -12.77 -38.42 -4.24
C TRP A 6 -14.00 -37.72 -3.68
N LEU A 7 -15.05 -38.52 -3.48
CA LEU A 7 -16.33 -38.14 -2.87
C LEU A 7 -16.63 -39.12 -1.72
N LEU A 8 -17.25 -38.56 -0.67
CA LEU A 8 -18.07 -39.17 0.39
C LEU A 8 -17.37 -39.71 1.65
N ARG A 9 -17.66 -39.06 2.80
CA ARG A 9 -18.75 -39.51 3.70
C ARG A 9 -19.04 -38.51 4.82
N LYS A 10 -20.27 -37.99 4.85
CA LYS A 10 -20.95 -37.47 6.05
C LYS A 10 -21.41 -38.66 6.92
N ARG A 11 -21.33 -38.51 8.25
CA ARG A 11 -22.23 -39.19 9.21
C ARG A 11 -22.69 -38.21 10.30
N PRO A 12 -23.88 -38.42 10.91
CA PRO A 12 -24.58 -37.43 11.73
C PRO A 12 -24.55 -37.69 13.24
N GLY A 13 -24.64 -36.61 14.02
CA GLY A 13 -25.48 -36.41 15.22
C GLY A 13 -25.37 -37.28 16.48
N ARG A 14 -25.13 -36.63 17.64
CA ARG A 14 -25.88 -36.73 18.93
C ARG A 14 -25.32 -35.72 19.96
N ALA A 15 -26.15 -34.78 20.45
CA ALA A 15 -26.73 -34.71 21.82
C ALA A 15 -25.66 -34.58 22.92
N GLY A 16 -25.52 -33.47 23.66
CA GLY A 16 -26.46 -32.94 24.67
C GLY A 16 -25.83 -33.13 26.06
N ILE A 17 -26.26 -32.36 27.08
CA ILE A 17 -25.73 -32.25 28.48
C ILE A 17 -24.65 -31.15 28.59
N GLY A 18 -24.70 -30.14 29.46
CA GLY A 18 -25.56 -29.79 30.59
C GLY A 18 -24.76 -28.80 31.46
N MET A 19 -25.34 -27.65 31.78
CA MET A 19 -24.82 -26.68 32.76
C MET A 19 -24.81 -27.29 34.17
N PRO A 20 -24.02 -26.72 35.09
CA PRO A 20 -24.65 -26.30 36.34
C PRO A 20 -24.26 -24.88 36.77
N ASP A 21 -25.25 -24.20 37.35
CA ASP A 21 -25.15 -22.99 38.14
C ASP A 21 -24.47 -23.25 39.51
N GLY A 22 -23.90 -22.19 40.10
CA GLY A 22 -24.22 -21.85 41.49
C GLY A 22 -23.08 -21.74 42.52
N ALA A 23 -23.11 -20.59 43.23
CA ALA A 23 -22.45 -20.23 44.49
C ALA A 23 -20.96 -19.83 44.40
N GLY A 24 -20.49 -18.67 44.89
CA GLY A 24 -21.04 -17.71 45.84
C GLY A 24 -20.17 -17.68 47.09
N LEU A 25 -19.33 -16.64 47.25
CA LEU A 25 -18.77 -16.26 48.56
C LEU A 25 -18.33 -14.79 48.59
N ARG A 26 -18.92 -14.05 49.52
CA ARG A 26 -18.51 -12.73 50.02
C ARG A 26 -17.29 -12.86 50.92
N ALA A 27 -16.45 -11.82 51.00
CA ALA A 27 -16.26 -11.00 52.21
C ALA A 27 -14.98 -10.13 52.15
N THR A 28 -15.15 -8.83 52.48
CA THR A 28 -14.29 -7.94 53.31
C THR A 28 -12.84 -7.66 52.88
N GLY A 29 -12.28 -6.45 52.95
CA GLY A 29 -12.68 -5.18 53.54
C GLY A 29 -11.48 -4.20 53.55
N ALA A 30 -11.75 -2.94 53.91
CA ALA A 30 -10.83 -1.82 54.24
C ALA A 30 -9.92 -1.30 53.11
N GLY A 31 -9.89 -0.02 52.72
CA GLY A 31 -10.30 1.21 53.40
C GLY A 31 -9.12 1.81 54.17
N PHE A 32 -8.32 2.68 53.53
CA PHE A 32 -7.58 3.75 54.21
C PHE A 32 -7.34 4.94 53.27
N THR A 33 -7.73 6.11 53.76
CA THR A 33 -7.58 7.45 53.21
C THR A 33 -6.53 8.21 54.00
N THR A 34 -5.70 9.03 53.33
CA THR A 34 -5.24 10.39 53.75
C THR A 34 -4.48 10.97 52.53
N ARG A 35 -4.87 12.07 51.86
CA ARG A 35 -5.10 13.51 52.17
C ARG A 35 -3.83 14.35 52.34
N GLU A 36 -3.77 15.40 51.49
CA GLU A 36 -3.12 16.73 51.63
C GLU A 36 -1.58 16.79 51.80
N GLY A 37 -0.81 17.75 51.27
CA GLY A 37 -1.01 19.02 50.57
C GLY A 37 0.39 19.56 50.19
N ILE A 38 0.57 20.31 49.09
CA ILE A 38 0.56 21.80 49.03
C ILE A 38 1.99 22.43 48.99
N HIS A 39 2.18 23.37 48.04
CA HIS A 39 3.18 24.48 47.93
C HIS A 39 4.68 24.13 47.68
N ASN A 40 5.49 24.90 46.94
CA ASN A 40 5.41 26.16 46.17
C ASN A 40 6.63 26.28 45.22
N ALA A 41 6.54 27.15 44.20
CA ALA A 41 7.52 28.15 43.68
C ALA A 41 9.05 27.94 43.84
N SER A 42 9.98 28.51 43.06
CA SER A 42 10.10 29.36 41.85
C SER A 42 11.61 29.71 41.75
N THR A 43 12.07 30.10 40.55
CA THR A 43 13.24 30.95 40.13
C THR A 43 14.20 30.27 39.15
N ASP A 44 14.30 30.70 37.88
CA ASP A 44 14.95 31.92 37.30
C ASP A 44 16.49 31.80 37.34
N THR A 45 17.33 31.86 36.30
CA THR A 45 17.58 32.75 35.13
C THR A 45 18.59 31.97 34.24
N GLY A 46 18.76 32.12 32.92
CA GLY A 46 19.19 33.29 32.13
C GLY A 46 20.40 32.90 31.22
N GLY A 47 20.47 33.43 29.99
CA GLY A 47 21.70 33.45 29.17
C GLY A 47 21.58 32.95 27.72
N ARG A 48 21.44 33.88 26.75
CA ARG A 48 21.53 33.65 25.28
C ARG A 48 22.97 33.98 24.75
N PRO A 49 23.25 34.19 23.42
CA PRO A 49 24.16 33.34 22.65
C PRO A 49 25.32 34.10 21.94
N LEU A 50 26.26 33.40 21.31
CA LEU A 50 27.21 33.90 20.28
C LEU A 50 27.62 32.67 19.43
N GLY A 51 27.90 32.69 18.14
CA GLY A 51 28.05 33.73 17.14
C GLY A 51 28.37 33.07 15.79
N GLU A 52 28.00 33.76 14.72
CA GLU A 52 28.20 33.48 13.31
C GLU A 52 29.68 33.67 12.90
N VAL A 53 30.10 33.17 11.71
CA VAL A 53 30.89 33.89 10.67
C VAL A 53 31.56 32.94 9.66
N ALA A 54 31.08 33.08 8.42
CA ALA A 54 31.74 33.24 7.12
C ALA A 54 32.71 32.21 6.48
N ALA A 55 32.52 32.16 5.16
CA ALA A 55 33.27 31.50 4.10
C ALA A 55 34.64 32.13 3.78
N SER A 56 35.50 31.37 3.11
CA SER A 56 36.45 31.94 2.15
C SER A 56 36.78 30.95 1.02
N SER A 57 36.96 31.53 -0.16
CA SER A 57 37.30 30.95 -1.46
C SER A 57 38.75 31.27 -1.82
N HIS A 58 39.48 30.38 -2.51
CA HIS A 58 40.43 30.77 -3.57
C HIS A 58 40.85 29.60 -4.49
N PRO A 59 41.27 29.87 -5.74
CA PRO A 59 41.39 28.89 -6.83
C PRO A 59 42.84 28.50 -7.17
N SER A 60 43.02 27.45 -7.98
CA SER A 60 44.22 27.29 -8.83
C SER A 60 43.95 26.43 -10.07
N THR A 61 44.36 27.00 -11.21
CA THR A 61 44.63 26.47 -12.55
C THR A 61 45.72 25.36 -12.51
N SER A 62 46.02 24.47 -13.46
CA SER A 62 45.87 24.38 -14.92
C SER A 62 46.15 22.94 -15.42
N ALA A 63 45.55 22.58 -16.56
CA ALA A 63 46.09 21.84 -17.73
C ALA A 63 46.94 20.55 -17.59
N GLY A 64 46.55 19.51 -18.36
CA GLY A 64 47.49 18.52 -18.93
C GLY A 64 47.00 17.06 -18.99
N ARG A 65 46.48 16.60 -20.13
CA ARG A 65 46.38 15.19 -20.58
C ARG A 65 46.93 15.13 -22.03
N PRO A 66 47.18 13.96 -22.64
CA PRO A 66 47.77 12.72 -22.14
C PRO A 66 48.88 12.19 -23.09
N LEU A 67 49.65 11.16 -22.70
CA LEU A 67 50.43 10.34 -23.63
C LEU A 67 50.16 8.84 -23.39
N SER A 68 49.97 8.13 -24.50
CA SER A 68 49.74 6.69 -24.65
C SER A 68 51.07 5.93 -24.86
N PRO A 69 51.08 4.58 -24.77
CA PRO A 69 52.28 3.78 -24.52
C PRO A 69 52.94 3.25 -25.81
N PRO A 70 54.18 2.72 -25.75
CA PRO A 70 54.76 1.98 -26.85
C PRO A 70 54.52 0.46 -26.73
N ALA A 71 54.30 -0.16 -27.89
CA ALA A 71 54.30 -1.61 -28.10
C ALA A 71 55.73 -2.10 -28.41
N HIS A 72 56.07 -3.31 -27.97
CA HIS A 72 57.24 -4.04 -28.46
C HIS A 72 56.88 -5.46 -28.92
N SER A 73 57.56 -5.84 -29.98
CA SER A 73 57.40 -6.94 -30.91
C SER A 73 58.32 -8.13 -30.61
N GLY A 74 57.82 -9.34 -30.83
CA GLY A 74 58.46 -10.38 -31.65
C GLY A 74 59.62 -11.21 -31.06
N GLY A 75 59.53 -12.53 -31.29
CA GLY A 75 60.71 -13.41 -31.36
C GLY A 75 60.54 -14.77 -30.69
N ALA A 76 60.32 -15.82 -31.49
CA ALA A 76 60.46 -17.22 -31.10
C ALA A 76 61.77 -17.80 -31.68
N ILE A 77 62.06 -19.07 -31.33
CA ILE A 77 63.13 -20.00 -31.80
C ILE A 77 64.30 -20.12 -30.78
N LEU A 78 64.91 -21.26 -30.43
CA LEU A 78 64.67 -22.72 -30.44
C LEU A 78 65.99 -23.35 -29.88
N PHE A 79 65.92 -24.55 -29.26
CA PHE A 79 67.03 -25.51 -28.99
C PHE A 79 68.16 -25.09 -28.00
N GLU A 80 68.78 -25.92 -27.16
CA GLU A 80 68.74 -27.35 -26.77
C GLU A 80 69.60 -27.47 -25.48
N VAL A 81 70.25 -28.61 -25.23
CA VAL A 81 71.23 -28.99 -24.16
C VAL A 81 70.64 -29.59 -22.86
N PRO A 82 71.34 -30.53 -22.17
CA PRO A 82 71.33 -31.97 -22.44
C PRO A 82 70.99 -32.83 -21.21
N ARG A 83 70.89 -34.15 -21.44
CA ARG A 83 70.83 -35.21 -20.42
C ARG A 83 72.09 -35.22 -19.55
N GLU A 84 71.90 -35.39 -18.24
CA GLU A 84 72.85 -36.09 -17.38
C GLU A 84 72.12 -37.03 -16.41
N SER A 85 72.82 -38.13 -16.15
CA SER A 85 72.40 -39.40 -15.60
C SER A 85 72.34 -39.43 -14.07
N GLY A 86 71.29 -40.05 -13.53
CA GLY A 86 71.27 -40.58 -12.17
C GLY A 86 70.26 -41.72 -12.10
N GLU A 87 70.72 -42.93 -11.82
CA GLU A 87 69.86 -44.10 -11.67
C GLU A 87 68.85 -43.95 -10.52
N PRO A 88 67.59 -44.38 -10.69
CA PRO A 88 66.62 -44.41 -9.59
C PRO A 88 66.73 -45.71 -8.78
N VAL A 89 66.92 -45.55 -7.47
CA VAL A 89 66.73 -46.61 -6.47
C VAL A 89 65.28 -47.11 -6.51
N GLN A 90 65.13 -48.42 -6.77
CA GLN A 90 63.86 -49.15 -6.74
C GLN A 90 63.29 -49.19 -5.32
N LEU A 91 62.32 -48.32 -5.01
CA LEU A 91 61.46 -48.46 -3.85
C LEU A 91 60.07 -48.90 -4.29
N HIS A 92 59.77 -50.19 -4.05
CA HIS A 92 58.43 -50.76 -4.20
C HIS A 92 57.46 -50.05 -3.25
N ARG A 93 56.68 -49.10 -3.76
CA ARG A 93 55.56 -48.51 -3.03
C ARG A 93 54.32 -49.37 -3.22
N PRO A 94 53.66 -49.85 -2.14
CA PRO A 94 52.47 -50.67 -2.25
C PRO A 94 51.31 -49.85 -2.84
N ARG A 95 50.62 -50.44 -3.82
CA ARG A 95 49.51 -49.88 -4.62
C ARG A 95 48.21 -49.63 -3.83
N LEU A 96 48.29 -49.16 -2.59
CA LEU A 96 47.13 -48.94 -1.72
C LEU A 96 46.92 -47.47 -1.31
N ALA A 97 47.86 -46.57 -1.58
CA ALA A 97 47.73 -45.15 -1.23
C ALA A 97 47.11 -44.27 -2.34
N ALA A 98 46.76 -44.82 -3.50
CA ALA A 98 46.13 -44.08 -4.59
C ALA A 98 44.59 -44.05 -4.51
N LEU A 99 43.98 -44.89 -3.66
CA LEU A 99 42.51 -44.96 -3.51
C LEU A 99 41.94 -44.12 -2.36
N LEU A 100 42.80 -43.56 -1.48
CA LEU A 100 42.34 -42.71 -0.37
C LEU A 100 42.45 -41.20 -0.64
N VAL A 101 43.24 -40.75 -1.62
CA VAL A 101 43.28 -39.33 -2.02
C VAL A 101 42.19 -39.00 -3.06
N ALA A 102 41.74 -39.99 -3.85
CA ALA A 102 40.60 -39.83 -4.75
C ALA A 102 39.25 -39.77 -4.00
N ALA A 103 39.14 -40.40 -2.83
CA ALA A 103 37.89 -40.41 -2.05
C ALA A 103 37.65 -39.10 -1.27
N VAL A 104 38.70 -38.39 -0.84
CA VAL A 104 38.56 -37.10 -0.12
C VAL A 104 38.32 -35.94 -1.09
N THR A 105 38.80 -36.01 -2.34
CA THR A 105 38.51 -34.99 -3.37
C THR A 105 37.15 -35.17 -4.04
N LEU A 106 36.61 -36.40 -4.14
CA LEU A 106 35.26 -36.65 -4.67
C LEU A 106 34.13 -36.36 -3.67
N VAL A 107 34.38 -36.37 -2.35
CA VAL A 107 33.38 -35.96 -1.34
C VAL A 107 33.39 -34.45 -1.08
N ALA A 108 34.50 -33.75 -1.37
CA ALA A 108 34.56 -32.28 -1.31
C ALA A 108 34.03 -31.57 -2.58
N SER A 109 33.76 -32.32 -3.65
CA SER A 109 33.24 -31.79 -4.93
C SER A 109 31.71 -31.86 -5.05
N ALA A 110 31.03 -32.45 -4.06
CA ALA A 110 29.59 -32.56 -4.05
C ALA A 110 28.99 -31.40 -3.23
N VAL A 111 28.29 -30.50 -3.94
CA VAL A 111 27.38 -29.48 -3.39
C VAL A 111 28.05 -28.17 -2.95
N VAL A 112 28.84 -27.54 -3.83
CA VAL A 112 28.74 -26.07 -3.94
C VAL A 112 27.52 -25.80 -4.83
N VAL A 113 26.33 -25.79 -4.23
CA VAL A 113 25.23 -25.03 -4.83
C VAL A 113 25.73 -23.61 -4.81
N ILE A 114 26.23 -23.12 -5.94
CA ILE A 114 26.27 -21.69 -6.18
C ILE A 114 24.79 -21.34 -6.23
N ALA A 115 24.22 -21.04 -5.06
CA ALA A 115 22.99 -20.31 -4.96
C ALA A 115 23.33 -19.00 -5.64
N ARG A 116 23.06 -18.91 -6.95
CA ARG A 116 22.90 -17.60 -7.56
C ARG A 116 21.80 -17.00 -6.70
N PRO A 117 22.06 -15.92 -5.93
CA PRO A 117 20.94 -15.22 -5.35
C PRO A 117 20.06 -14.89 -6.54
N ASP A 118 18.84 -15.44 -6.57
CA ASP A 118 17.82 -14.87 -7.45
C ASP A 118 17.89 -13.36 -7.20
N PRO A 119 17.90 -12.53 -8.26
CA PRO A 119 17.83 -11.09 -8.06
C PRO A 119 16.69 -10.86 -7.08
N ALA A 120 17.00 -10.33 -5.89
CA ALA A 120 15.98 -10.08 -4.90
C ALA A 120 14.98 -9.13 -5.55
N ALA A 121 13.84 -9.69 -5.96
CA ALA A 121 12.82 -8.98 -6.68
C ALA A 121 12.21 -8.00 -5.69
N ALA A 122 12.37 -6.72 -6.00
CA ALA A 122 11.66 -5.68 -5.29
C ALA A 122 10.17 -5.80 -5.65
N HIS A 123 9.31 -5.24 -4.82
CA HIS A 123 7.87 -5.36 -4.97
C HIS A 123 7.19 -4.16 -4.35
N GLY A 124 6.44 -3.43 -5.16
CA GLY A 124 5.64 -2.31 -4.74
C GLY A 124 4.78 -1.76 -5.87
N ALA A 125 3.65 -1.15 -5.49
CA ALA A 125 2.81 -0.34 -6.36
C ALA A 125 2.20 0.80 -5.55
N ALA A 126 1.76 1.86 -6.23
CA ALA A 126 1.08 2.97 -5.56
C ALA A 126 -0.20 2.47 -4.86
N MET A 127 -0.35 2.84 -3.59
CA MET A 127 -1.53 2.55 -2.76
C MET A 127 -2.41 3.79 -2.59
N THR A 128 -1.81 4.99 -2.61
CA THR A 128 -2.50 6.28 -2.55
C THR A 128 -1.77 7.31 -3.42
N PRO A 129 -2.40 7.87 -4.47
CA PRO A 129 -3.59 7.32 -5.13
C PRO A 129 -3.30 5.92 -5.68
N GLY A 130 -4.24 4.99 -5.50
CA GLY A 130 -4.00 3.56 -5.75
C GLY A 130 -3.81 3.23 -7.23
N ALA A 131 -2.82 2.40 -7.54
CA ALA A 131 -2.58 1.89 -8.88
C ALA A 131 -3.70 0.92 -9.30
N ARG A 132 -3.93 0.77 -10.62
CA ARG A 132 -4.92 -0.16 -11.18
C ARG A 132 -4.80 -1.57 -10.60
N THR A 133 -3.58 -2.12 -10.52
CA THR A 133 -3.33 -3.46 -9.97
C THR A 133 -3.78 -3.56 -8.51
N TYR A 134 -3.39 -2.59 -7.68
CA TYR A 134 -3.75 -2.54 -6.26
C TYR A 134 -5.26 -2.37 -6.05
N LEU A 135 -5.90 -1.45 -6.77
CA LEU A 135 -7.34 -1.23 -6.63
C LEU A 135 -8.16 -2.41 -7.16
N CYS A 136 -7.73 -3.08 -8.23
CA CYS A 136 -8.36 -4.30 -8.71
C CYS A 136 -8.13 -5.50 -7.77
N TRP A 137 -6.99 -5.55 -7.08
CA TRP A 137 -6.77 -6.54 -6.03
C TRP A 137 -7.73 -6.30 -4.87
N ARG A 138 -7.87 -5.05 -4.41
CA ARG A 138 -8.83 -4.67 -3.36
C ARG A 138 -10.28 -4.95 -3.75
N ASP A 139 -10.63 -4.72 -5.01
CA ASP A 139 -11.95 -4.99 -5.57
C ASP A 139 -12.30 -6.47 -5.57
N GLY A 140 -11.31 -7.33 -5.88
CA GLY A 140 -11.53 -8.76 -5.97
C GLY A 140 -11.30 -9.54 -4.69
N LEU A 141 -10.58 -9.00 -3.70
CA LEU A 141 -10.14 -9.74 -2.53
C LEU A 141 -11.33 -10.17 -1.66
N SER A 142 -11.59 -11.47 -1.64
CA SER A 142 -12.55 -12.08 -0.72
C SER A 142 -11.92 -12.41 0.64
N PRO A 143 -12.74 -12.62 1.69
CA PRO A 143 -12.25 -13.07 2.99
C PRO A 143 -11.49 -14.41 2.97
N THR A 144 -11.72 -15.25 1.95
CA THR A 144 -11.03 -16.54 1.79
C THR A 144 -9.73 -16.44 1.00
N GLY A 145 -9.30 -15.22 0.61
CA GLY A 145 -8.09 -14.99 -0.18
C GLY A 145 -8.24 -15.29 -1.68
N GLU A 146 -9.43 -15.70 -2.12
CA GLU A 146 -9.75 -15.76 -3.54
C GLU A 146 -9.93 -14.34 -4.07
N ILE A 147 -9.37 -14.06 -5.25
CA ILE A 147 -9.47 -12.73 -5.87
C ILE A 147 -10.37 -12.81 -7.10
N ARG A 148 -11.57 -12.24 -7.00
CA ARG A 148 -12.57 -12.15 -8.08
C ARG A 148 -13.04 -10.71 -8.26
N PRO A 149 -12.42 -9.94 -9.17
CA PRO A 149 -12.83 -8.57 -9.41
C PRO A 149 -14.29 -8.45 -9.81
N GLN A 150 -14.94 -7.43 -9.28
CA GLN A 150 -16.32 -7.07 -9.55
C GLN A 150 -16.39 -5.90 -10.53
N ASN A 151 -15.41 -5.00 -10.49
CA ASN A 151 -15.26 -3.91 -11.44
C ASN A 151 -15.05 -4.45 -12.86
N PRO A 152 -15.80 -3.99 -13.89
CA PRO A 152 -15.69 -4.52 -15.25
C PRO A 152 -14.32 -4.29 -15.90
N ALA A 153 -13.64 -3.17 -15.62
CA ALA A 153 -12.29 -2.92 -16.11
C ALA A 153 -11.28 -3.88 -15.46
N CYS A 154 -11.39 -4.12 -14.16
CA CYS A 154 -10.57 -5.09 -13.44
C CYS A 154 -10.80 -6.52 -13.93
N ALA A 155 -12.05 -6.91 -14.15
CA ALA A 155 -12.40 -8.21 -14.72
C ALA A 155 -11.81 -8.38 -16.14
N ALA A 156 -11.90 -7.33 -16.98
CA ALA A 156 -11.30 -7.34 -18.32
C ALA A 156 -9.76 -7.44 -18.27
N ALA A 157 -9.13 -6.74 -17.31
CA ALA A 157 -7.70 -6.82 -17.09
C ALA A 157 -7.24 -8.24 -16.75
N VAL A 158 -7.95 -8.89 -15.82
CA VAL A 158 -7.70 -10.28 -15.43
C VAL A 158 -7.98 -11.24 -16.58
N ALA A 159 -9.02 -11.02 -17.38
CA ALA A 159 -9.29 -11.85 -18.56
C ALA A 159 -8.11 -11.83 -19.55
N GLN A 160 -7.38 -10.71 -19.64
CA GLN A 160 -6.24 -10.59 -20.54
C GLN A 160 -4.90 -11.02 -19.89
N SER A 161 -4.70 -10.75 -18.60
CA SER A 161 -3.43 -10.96 -17.87
C SER A 161 -3.38 -12.25 -17.05
N GLY A 162 -4.53 -12.86 -16.78
CA GLY A 162 -4.69 -13.96 -15.81
C GLY A 162 -4.79 -13.46 -14.36
N THR A 163 -5.40 -14.27 -13.49
CA THR A 163 -5.61 -13.92 -12.07
C THR A 163 -4.31 -13.77 -11.27
N ASN A 164 -3.22 -14.40 -11.72
CA ASN A 164 -1.91 -14.28 -11.09
C ASN A 164 -1.41 -12.82 -11.02
N SER A 165 -1.86 -11.94 -11.93
CA SER A 165 -1.51 -10.53 -11.89
C SER A 165 -2.07 -9.80 -10.66
N LEU A 166 -3.13 -10.32 -10.04
CA LEU A 166 -3.68 -9.76 -8.79
C LEU A 166 -3.06 -10.38 -7.54
N TYR A 167 -2.58 -11.62 -7.60
CA TYR A 167 -1.77 -12.18 -6.51
C TYR A 167 -0.39 -11.50 -6.43
N ASN A 168 0.06 -10.92 -7.53
CA ASN A 168 1.33 -10.22 -7.68
C ASN A 168 1.10 -8.74 -8.05
N TRP A 169 0.08 -8.10 -7.48
CA TRP A 169 -0.34 -6.73 -7.82
C TRP A 169 0.78 -5.69 -7.64
N PHE A 170 1.78 -6.00 -6.81
CA PHE A 170 2.97 -5.21 -6.51
C PHE A 170 4.18 -5.53 -7.42
N SER A 171 4.04 -6.42 -8.42
CA SER A 171 5.16 -6.92 -9.25
C SER A 171 5.16 -6.38 -10.69
N VAL A 172 4.61 -5.18 -10.93
CA VAL A 172 4.68 -4.54 -12.25
C VAL A 172 6.08 -3.97 -12.45
N LEU A 173 7.00 -4.82 -12.92
CA LEU A 173 8.43 -4.52 -12.93
C LEU A 173 9.11 -4.85 -14.25
N ARG A 174 10.28 -4.23 -14.44
CA ARG A 174 11.27 -4.60 -15.46
C ARG A 174 12.63 -4.65 -14.82
N SER A 175 13.19 -5.85 -14.69
CA SER A 175 14.52 -6.06 -14.10
C SER A 175 15.65 -5.42 -14.92
N ASP A 176 15.40 -5.16 -16.20
CA ASP A 176 16.34 -4.57 -17.15
C ASP A 176 16.13 -3.06 -17.39
N ALA A 177 15.20 -2.39 -16.69
CA ALA A 177 14.83 -1.02 -17.06
C ALA A 177 16.00 -0.01 -16.97
N ASN A 178 16.79 -0.06 -15.89
CA ASN A 178 17.93 0.82 -15.65
C ASN A 178 17.60 2.32 -15.82
N GLY A 179 16.42 2.73 -15.35
CA GLY A 179 15.93 4.11 -15.45
C GLY A 179 15.35 4.50 -16.83
N ARG A 180 15.39 3.62 -17.83
CA ARG A 180 14.89 3.90 -19.19
C ARG A 180 13.36 4.03 -19.21
N THR A 181 12.88 4.96 -20.04
CA THR A 181 11.46 5.28 -20.20
C THR A 181 11.06 5.20 -21.68
N THR A 182 11.03 6.34 -22.37
CA THR A 182 10.70 6.47 -23.79
C THR A 182 11.67 5.64 -24.65
N GLY A 183 11.12 4.93 -25.63
CA GLY A 183 11.89 4.03 -26.50
C GLY A 183 12.24 2.67 -25.88
N PHE A 184 12.03 2.50 -24.56
CA PHE A 184 12.18 1.21 -23.88
C PHE A 184 10.81 0.60 -23.54
N ILE A 185 9.93 1.36 -22.89
CA ILE A 185 8.52 0.97 -22.71
C ILE A 185 7.74 1.56 -23.89
N PRO A 186 7.09 0.73 -24.74
CA PRO A 186 6.29 1.22 -25.85
C PRO A 186 5.09 2.05 -25.38
N ASP A 187 4.64 2.98 -26.24
CA ASP A 187 3.35 3.64 -26.04
C ASP A 187 2.22 2.61 -25.96
N GLY A 188 1.26 2.89 -25.08
CA GLY A 188 0.18 1.96 -24.75
C GLY A 188 0.60 0.79 -23.86
N GLN A 189 1.83 0.77 -23.34
CA GLN A 189 2.30 -0.28 -22.41
C GLN A 189 2.87 0.30 -21.10
N LEU A 190 2.59 1.57 -20.81
CA LEU A 190 3.12 2.24 -19.64
C LEU A 190 2.60 1.60 -18.35
N CYS A 191 1.31 1.28 -18.26
CA CYS A 191 0.69 0.77 -17.04
C CYS A 191 1.14 -0.65 -16.70
N SER A 192 1.55 -1.44 -17.69
CA SER A 192 2.19 -2.74 -17.50
C SER A 192 3.72 -2.69 -17.41
N GLY A 193 4.35 -1.54 -17.68
CA GLY A 193 5.81 -1.45 -17.85
C GLY A 193 6.33 -2.30 -19.04
N GLY A 194 5.48 -2.63 -20.01
CA GLY A 194 5.77 -3.58 -21.08
C GLY A 194 5.85 -5.04 -20.62
N ALA A 195 5.43 -5.36 -19.40
CA ALA A 195 5.41 -6.73 -18.89
C ALA A 195 4.16 -7.47 -19.37
N THR A 196 4.35 -8.59 -20.07
CA THR A 196 3.27 -9.35 -20.71
C THR A 196 2.22 -9.88 -19.73
N GLY A 197 2.61 -10.16 -18.48
CA GLY A 197 1.74 -10.59 -17.39
C GLY A 197 0.84 -9.50 -16.81
N PHE A 198 1.01 -8.24 -17.25
CA PHE A 198 0.22 -7.10 -16.78
C PHE A 198 -0.43 -6.31 -17.93
N ARG A 199 -0.39 -6.81 -19.17
CA ARG A 199 -0.92 -6.11 -20.37
C ARG A 199 -2.40 -5.70 -20.27
N GLY A 200 -3.20 -6.42 -19.49
CA GLY A 200 -4.61 -6.07 -19.25
C GLY A 200 -4.80 -4.75 -18.49
N TYR A 201 -3.78 -4.29 -17.77
CA TYR A 201 -3.80 -2.99 -17.10
C TYR A 201 -3.51 -1.81 -18.03
N ASP A 202 -3.16 -2.08 -19.29
CA ASP A 202 -3.00 -1.05 -20.33
C ASP A 202 -4.31 -0.71 -21.05
N LEU A 203 -5.40 -1.47 -20.79
CA LEU A 203 -6.68 -1.27 -21.47
C LEU A 203 -7.18 0.18 -21.32
N ALA A 204 -7.51 0.78 -22.46
CA ALA A 204 -8.10 2.11 -22.55
C ALA A 204 -9.59 2.06 -22.19
N ARG A 205 -9.90 2.31 -20.92
CA ARG A 205 -11.25 2.25 -20.39
C ARG A 205 -11.53 3.41 -19.45
N SER A 206 -12.78 3.82 -19.37
CA SER A 206 -13.23 4.91 -18.49
C SER A 206 -13.85 4.44 -17.18
N ASP A 207 -13.95 3.12 -16.95
CA ASP A 207 -14.61 2.50 -15.81
C ASP A 207 -13.63 1.81 -14.85
N TRP A 208 -12.33 2.10 -14.95
CA TRP A 208 -11.35 1.75 -13.91
C TRP A 208 -11.74 2.33 -12.55
N PRO A 209 -11.43 1.63 -11.44
CA PRO A 209 -11.49 2.21 -10.10
C PRO A 209 -10.73 3.53 -10.05
N LEU A 210 -11.30 4.53 -9.37
CA LEU A 210 -10.91 5.93 -9.52
C LEU A 210 -10.67 6.56 -8.15
N THR A 211 -9.58 7.31 -7.99
CA THR A 211 -9.35 8.15 -6.79
C THR A 211 -9.79 9.61 -7.05
N HIS A 212 -10.63 10.16 -6.18
CA HIS A 212 -11.12 11.54 -6.26
C HIS A 212 -10.18 12.50 -5.55
N LEU A 213 -9.75 13.56 -6.23
CA LEU A 213 -8.68 14.44 -5.79
C LEU A 213 -9.03 15.93 -5.97
N THR A 214 -8.32 16.77 -5.22
CA THR A 214 -8.36 18.23 -5.33
C THR A 214 -7.06 18.74 -5.93
N ALA A 215 -7.13 19.44 -7.05
CA ALA A 215 -5.95 20.02 -7.70
C ALA A 215 -5.27 21.03 -6.76
N GLY A 216 -3.93 21.04 -6.72
CA GLY A 216 -3.15 21.95 -5.87
C GLY A 216 -3.08 21.55 -4.39
N ARG A 217 -3.81 20.52 -3.97
CA ARG A 217 -3.82 20.07 -2.57
C ARG A 217 -2.57 19.24 -2.25
N SER A 218 -1.99 19.47 -1.07
CA SER A 218 -1.00 18.56 -0.49
C SER A 218 -1.68 17.36 0.19
N MET A 219 -1.16 16.16 -0.06
CA MET A 219 -1.67 14.92 0.52
C MET A 219 -0.53 13.91 0.78
N GLU A 220 -0.80 12.92 1.61
CA GLU A 220 0.10 11.77 1.79
C GLU A 220 -0.05 10.81 0.60
N PHE A 221 1.08 10.50 -0.03
CA PHE A 221 1.22 9.45 -1.02
C PHE A 221 1.72 8.20 -0.32
N ARG A 222 1.19 7.04 -0.72
CA ARG A 222 1.57 5.73 -0.18
C ARG A 222 1.98 4.82 -1.31
N TYR A 223 3.10 4.12 -1.14
CA TYR A 223 3.61 3.15 -2.11
C TYR A 223 3.97 1.87 -1.37
N SER A 224 3.48 0.71 -1.81
CA SER A 224 3.70 -0.55 -1.09
C SER A 224 5.19 -0.85 -0.92
N ASN A 225 5.57 -1.31 0.27
CA ASN A 225 6.91 -1.79 0.58
C ASN A 225 6.95 -3.33 0.68
N TRP A 226 6.17 -4.04 -0.14
CA TRP A 226 6.08 -5.50 -0.11
C TRP A 226 7.47 -6.16 -0.10
N ALA A 227 8.41 -5.63 -0.89
CA ALA A 227 9.83 -5.84 -0.66
C ALA A 227 10.54 -4.48 -0.66
N HIS A 228 11.22 -4.17 0.44
CA HIS A 228 11.90 -2.90 0.63
C HIS A 228 13.23 -2.84 -0.15
N HIS A 229 13.42 -1.76 -0.91
CA HIS A 229 14.68 -1.42 -1.57
C HIS A 229 14.95 0.10 -1.53
N PRO A 230 16.20 0.54 -1.68
CA PRO A 230 16.53 1.94 -1.88
C PRO A 230 16.22 2.37 -3.32
N GLY A 231 15.86 3.64 -3.50
CA GLY A 231 15.60 4.19 -4.82
C GLY A 231 14.80 5.48 -4.82
N THR A 232 14.46 5.93 -6.03
CA THR A 232 13.72 7.17 -6.28
C THR A 232 12.37 6.86 -6.90
N PHE A 233 11.33 7.44 -6.33
CA PHE A 233 9.95 7.36 -6.80
C PHE A 233 9.63 8.66 -7.57
N TYR A 234 9.12 8.51 -8.77
CA TYR A 234 8.70 9.58 -9.67
C TYR A 234 7.21 9.45 -9.94
N PHE A 235 6.48 10.56 -9.84
CA PHE A 235 5.07 10.64 -10.20
C PHE A 235 4.87 11.69 -11.27
N TYR A 236 4.33 11.24 -12.39
CA TYR A 236 3.91 12.05 -13.52
C TYR A 236 2.39 12.12 -13.55
N VAL A 237 1.85 13.13 -14.20
CA VAL A 237 0.42 13.23 -14.48
C VAL A 237 0.23 13.43 -15.97
N THR A 238 -0.90 12.96 -16.49
CA THR A 238 -1.31 13.25 -17.87
C THR A 238 -1.56 14.74 -18.10
N LYS A 239 -1.27 15.22 -19.31
CA LYS A 239 -1.61 16.55 -19.82
C LYS A 239 -3.12 16.74 -19.91
N ASN A 240 -3.59 17.99 -19.92
CA ASN A 240 -5.02 18.31 -20.00
C ASN A 240 -5.64 17.92 -21.35
N SER A 241 -4.82 17.67 -22.38
CA SER A 241 -5.24 17.19 -23.69
C SER A 241 -5.42 15.66 -23.77
N TRP A 242 -5.07 14.92 -22.72
CA TRP A 242 -5.25 13.46 -22.70
C TRP A 242 -6.72 13.08 -22.54
N SER A 243 -7.12 11.94 -23.12
CA SER A 243 -8.47 11.37 -23.01
C SER A 243 -8.40 9.92 -22.53
N PRO A 244 -9.29 9.49 -21.62
CA PRO A 244 -9.34 8.10 -21.13
C PRO A 244 -9.81 7.08 -22.17
N THR A 245 -10.22 7.51 -23.37
CA THR A 245 -10.74 6.64 -24.43
C THR A 245 -9.66 6.00 -25.31
N ARG A 246 -8.38 6.30 -25.07
CA ARG A 246 -7.25 5.71 -25.80
C ARG A 246 -6.13 5.29 -24.87
N ALA A 247 -5.24 4.43 -25.37
CA ALA A 247 -4.10 3.96 -24.61
C ALA A 247 -3.17 5.12 -24.23
N LEU A 248 -2.55 5.03 -23.06
CA LEU A 248 -1.62 6.03 -22.54
C LEU A 248 -0.30 5.95 -23.30
N ALA A 249 0.17 7.07 -23.85
CA ALA A 249 1.46 7.23 -24.48
C ALA A 249 2.37 8.15 -23.65
N TRP A 250 3.69 8.06 -23.86
CA TRP A 250 4.65 8.96 -23.20
C TRP A 250 4.38 10.43 -23.50
N SER A 251 3.93 10.75 -24.72
CA SER A 251 3.57 12.11 -25.12
C SER A 251 2.40 12.70 -24.32
N ASP A 252 1.61 11.84 -23.66
CA ASP A 252 0.46 12.26 -22.86
C ASP A 252 0.83 12.69 -21.45
N LEU A 253 2.00 12.30 -20.96
CA LEU A 253 2.47 12.72 -19.63
C LEU A 253 3.08 14.11 -19.70
N GLU A 254 2.94 14.86 -18.61
CA GLU A 254 3.77 16.04 -18.39
C GLU A 254 5.26 15.63 -18.44
N GLU A 255 6.09 16.48 -19.02
CA GLU A 255 7.50 16.16 -19.26
C GLU A 255 8.28 15.92 -17.96
N GLN A 256 7.94 16.69 -16.92
CA GLN A 256 8.55 16.59 -15.60
C GLN A 256 7.62 15.89 -14.61
N PRO A 257 8.15 15.04 -13.72
CA PRO A 257 7.37 14.53 -12.60
C PRO A 257 6.98 15.68 -11.68
N PHE A 258 5.72 15.71 -11.23
CA PHE A 258 5.28 16.72 -10.26
C PHE A 258 5.72 16.38 -8.84
N LEU A 259 6.10 15.12 -8.60
CA LEU A 259 6.59 14.64 -7.31
C LEU A 259 7.73 13.65 -7.52
N THR A 260 8.85 13.90 -6.85
CA THR A 260 10.02 13.03 -6.82
C THR A 260 10.47 12.88 -5.38
N VAL A 261 10.68 11.64 -4.92
CA VAL A 261 11.18 11.36 -3.57
C VAL A 261 12.17 10.22 -3.59
N THR A 262 13.28 10.35 -2.86
CA THR A 262 14.32 9.34 -2.76
C THR A 262 14.34 8.78 -1.35
N ASN A 263 14.32 7.45 -1.21
CA ASN A 263 14.36 6.74 0.07
C ASN A 263 13.37 7.30 1.12
N PRO A 264 12.06 7.41 0.80
CA PRO A 264 11.06 7.86 1.76
C PRO A 264 10.98 6.95 3.00
N PRO A 265 10.51 7.47 4.15
CA PRO A 265 10.27 6.66 5.33
C PRO A 265 9.18 5.61 5.08
N GLN A 266 9.15 4.61 5.94
CA GLN A 266 8.19 3.49 5.87
C GLN A 266 7.29 3.44 7.10
N ARG A 267 6.08 2.92 6.90
CA ARG A 267 5.12 2.62 7.95
C ARG A 267 4.50 1.25 7.69
N GLY A 268 4.40 0.43 8.74
CA GLY A 268 4.00 -0.97 8.62
C GLY A 268 5.17 -1.87 8.21
N ALA A 269 5.02 -3.18 8.45
CA ALA A 269 6.07 -4.15 8.17
C ALA A 269 6.17 -4.44 6.65
N VAL A 270 7.40 -4.61 6.17
CA VAL A 270 7.71 -5.10 4.81
C VAL A 270 7.03 -6.46 4.58
N GLY A 271 6.49 -6.67 3.38
CA GLY A 271 5.82 -7.93 3.01
C GLY A 271 4.41 -8.08 3.57
N THR A 272 3.80 -7.00 4.06
CA THR A 272 2.41 -6.99 4.53
C THR A 272 1.51 -6.17 3.63
N ASN A 273 0.20 -6.44 3.66
CA ASN A 273 -0.79 -5.72 2.86
C ASN A 273 -0.87 -4.22 3.19
N ASP A 274 -0.52 -3.83 4.42
CA ASP A 274 -0.57 -2.44 4.89
C ASP A 274 0.80 -1.74 4.89
N GLY A 275 1.89 -2.49 4.68
CA GLY A 275 3.24 -1.96 4.64
C GLY A 275 3.43 -1.02 3.45
N HIS A 276 3.96 0.17 3.71
CA HIS A 276 4.19 1.16 2.68
C HIS A 276 5.28 2.17 3.02
N TYR A 277 5.88 2.72 1.98
CA TYR A 277 6.51 4.03 2.01
C TYR A 277 5.45 5.12 2.08
N TYR A 278 5.71 6.20 2.81
CA TYR A 278 4.84 7.37 2.86
C TYR A 278 5.62 8.67 2.69
N PHE A 279 5.01 9.64 2.00
CA PHE A 279 5.59 10.95 1.77
C PHE A 279 4.51 11.96 1.38
N THR A 280 4.70 13.22 1.74
CA THR A 280 3.78 14.30 1.37
C THR A 280 4.15 14.86 0.00
N GLY A 281 3.16 15.06 -0.86
CA GLY A 281 3.33 15.72 -2.15
C GLY A 281 2.17 16.66 -2.45
N THR A 282 2.44 17.69 -3.26
CA THR A 282 1.42 18.63 -3.73
C THR A 282 0.96 18.23 -5.12
N LEU A 283 -0.34 18.00 -5.27
CA LEU A 283 -0.94 17.70 -6.57
C LEU A 283 -0.83 18.92 -7.50
N PRO A 284 -0.70 18.73 -8.82
CA PRO A 284 -0.69 19.85 -9.77
C PRO A 284 -1.99 20.65 -9.68
N SER A 285 -1.89 21.98 -9.67
CA SER A 285 -3.02 22.91 -9.47
C SER A 285 -3.86 23.14 -10.73
N ASN A 286 -3.31 22.84 -11.90
CA ASN A 286 -3.92 23.11 -13.21
C ASN A 286 -4.62 21.88 -13.82
N LYS A 287 -5.18 21.00 -12.99
CA LYS A 287 -5.82 19.75 -13.41
C LYS A 287 -7.31 19.76 -13.06
N SER A 288 -8.12 19.14 -13.93
CA SER A 288 -9.57 19.02 -13.76
C SER A 288 -10.06 17.76 -14.45
N GLY A 289 -11.04 17.08 -13.87
CA GLY A 289 -11.61 15.86 -14.46
C GLY A 289 -10.62 14.69 -14.48
N ARG A 290 -10.84 13.74 -15.39
CA ARG A 290 -10.12 12.46 -15.41
C ARG A 290 -8.68 12.58 -15.89
N HIS A 291 -7.78 11.96 -15.14
CA HIS A 291 -6.36 11.88 -15.43
C HIS A 291 -5.79 10.53 -14.99
N ILE A 292 -4.63 10.18 -15.52
CA ILE A 292 -3.75 9.15 -14.94
C ILE A 292 -2.60 9.84 -14.22
N ILE A 293 -2.31 9.39 -13.00
CA ILE A 293 -1.02 9.58 -12.32
C ILE A 293 -0.18 8.34 -12.60
N TYR A 294 0.95 8.54 -13.25
CA TYR A 294 1.90 7.47 -13.60
C TYR A 294 3.05 7.47 -12.61
N SER A 295 3.26 6.34 -11.94
CA SER A 295 4.31 6.15 -10.96
C SER A 295 5.45 5.30 -11.52
N ARG A 296 6.69 5.68 -11.20
CA ARG A 296 7.90 4.92 -11.48
C ARG A 296 8.76 4.84 -10.24
N TRP A 297 9.17 3.65 -9.83
CA TRP A 297 10.20 3.48 -8.80
C TRP A 297 11.47 2.93 -9.42
N VAL A 298 12.54 3.73 -9.37
CA VAL A 298 13.87 3.37 -9.89
C VAL A 298 14.74 2.98 -8.71
N ARG A 299 15.12 1.71 -8.64
CA ARG A 299 16.04 1.23 -7.62
C ARG A 299 17.44 1.81 -7.82
N SER A 300 18.14 2.06 -6.72
CA SER A 300 19.54 2.49 -6.75
C SER A 300 20.54 1.35 -6.56
N ASP A 301 20.06 0.16 -6.19
CA ASP A 301 20.85 -1.05 -5.94
C ASP A 301 20.69 -2.12 -7.04
N SER A 302 19.92 -1.83 -8.10
CA SER A 302 19.61 -2.74 -9.21
C SER A 302 19.19 -1.96 -10.45
N GLN A 303 19.21 -2.61 -11.62
CA GLN A 303 18.57 -2.10 -12.84
C GLN A 303 17.04 -2.19 -12.80
N GLU A 304 16.49 -2.91 -11.83
CA GLU A 304 15.06 -3.16 -11.74
C GLU A 304 14.25 -1.89 -11.41
N ASN A 305 13.17 -1.65 -12.16
CA ASN A 305 12.24 -0.55 -11.92
C ASN A 305 10.79 -1.06 -11.86
N PHE A 306 9.94 -0.32 -11.16
CA PHE A 306 8.50 -0.59 -11.04
C PHE A 306 7.68 0.52 -11.69
N PHE A 307 6.53 0.14 -12.21
CA PHE A 307 5.65 1.02 -12.98
C PHE A 307 4.21 0.84 -12.52
N GLY A 308 3.39 1.86 -12.67
CA GLY A 308 1.96 1.72 -12.40
C GLY A 308 1.18 2.97 -12.70
N CYS A 309 -0.06 2.77 -13.17
CA CYS A 309 -1.02 3.84 -13.41
C CYS A 309 -2.06 3.87 -12.29
N SER A 310 -2.32 5.06 -11.76
CA SER A 310 -3.43 5.34 -10.86
C SER A 310 -4.44 6.22 -11.59
N ASP A 311 -5.66 5.73 -11.81
CA ASP A 311 -6.74 6.52 -12.38
C ASP A 311 -7.28 7.48 -11.32
N VAL A 312 -7.34 8.76 -11.66
CA VAL A 312 -7.80 9.82 -10.76
C VAL A 312 -8.77 10.77 -11.45
N THR A 313 -9.56 11.48 -10.65
CA THR A 313 -10.34 12.62 -11.11
C THR A 313 -10.09 13.83 -10.23
N PHE A 314 -9.85 14.98 -10.84
CA PHE A 314 -9.69 16.25 -10.15
C PHE A 314 -11.04 16.96 -10.12
N ASP A 315 -11.84 16.65 -9.10
CA ASP A 315 -13.23 17.09 -8.91
C ASP A 315 -13.50 17.68 -7.53
N GLY A 316 -12.45 17.91 -6.73
CA GLY A 316 -12.57 18.41 -5.36
C GLY A 316 -12.59 17.31 -4.29
N GLY A 317 -12.34 16.06 -4.67
CA GLY A 317 -12.20 14.95 -3.72
C GLY A 317 -10.96 15.03 -2.83
N ASN A 318 -10.97 14.18 -1.80
CA ASN A 318 -10.00 14.14 -0.73
C ASN A 318 -9.25 12.81 -0.62
N GLY A 319 -9.27 11.99 -1.67
CA GLY A 319 -8.65 10.67 -1.73
C GLY A 319 -9.66 9.52 -1.67
N GLU A 320 -10.95 9.81 -1.82
CA GLU A 320 -12.00 8.78 -1.89
C GLU A 320 -11.79 7.90 -3.12
N VAL A 321 -12.08 6.61 -2.98
CA VAL A 321 -11.98 5.65 -4.10
C VAL A 321 -13.36 5.17 -4.48
N THR A 322 -13.70 5.25 -5.77
CA THR A 322 -14.94 4.72 -6.35
C THR A 322 -14.65 3.64 -7.38
N GLY A 323 -15.68 2.91 -7.79
CA GLY A 323 -15.56 1.82 -8.76
C GLY A 323 -14.98 0.52 -8.19
N ILE A 324 -15.00 0.33 -6.87
CA ILE A 324 -14.63 -0.91 -6.17
C ILE A 324 -15.89 -1.48 -5.51
N GLY A 325 -16.09 -2.80 -5.61
CA GLY A 325 -17.21 -3.54 -5.03
C GLY A 325 -18.50 -3.50 -5.86
N SER A 326 -19.55 -4.18 -5.39
CA SER A 326 -20.78 -4.46 -6.16
C SER A 326 -21.65 -3.23 -6.45
N GLY A 327 -21.28 -2.07 -5.91
CA GLY A 327 -22.01 -0.80 -6.03
C GLY A 327 -21.32 0.26 -6.87
N GLY A 328 -20.36 -0.12 -7.73
CA GLY A 328 -19.70 0.82 -8.65
C GLY A 328 -20.72 1.46 -9.59
N THR A 329 -21.23 2.64 -9.23
CA THR A 329 -22.01 3.47 -10.15
C THR A 329 -21.12 3.89 -11.30
N THR A 330 -21.62 3.69 -12.51
CA THR A 330 -21.02 4.20 -13.75
C THR A 330 -20.74 5.70 -13.58
N PRO A 331 -19.55 6.21 -13.94
CA PRO A 331 -19.29 7.64 -13.91
C PRO A 331 -20.33 8.40 -14.75
N PRO A 332 -20.74 9.61 -14.37
CA PRO A 332 -21.55 10.47 -15.23
C PRO A 332 -20.85 10.65 -16.60
N PRO A 333 -21.58 10.73 -17.71
CA PRO A 333 -20.99 11.00 -19.02
C PRO A 333 -20.23 12.34 -18.99
N ASN A 334 -19.04 12.33 -19.60
CA ASN A 334 -18.16 13.47 -19.74
C ASN A 334 -18.87 14.65 -20.44
N PRO A 335 -18.98 15.87 -19.84
CA PRO A 335 -19.50 17.03 -20.56
C PRO A 335 -18.45 17.48 -21.58
N THR A 336 -18.73 17.31 -22.87
CA THR A 336 -17.82 17.64 -23.98
C THR A 336 -17.96 19.10 -24.45
N THR A 337 -18.52 19.99 -23.64
CA THR A 337 -18.77 21.38 -24.05
C THR A 337 -18.11 22.36 -23.09
N PRO A 338 -17.23 23.26 -23.57
CA PRO A 338 -16.75 24.39 -22.77
C PRO A 338 -17.95 25.25 -22.31
N PRO A 339 -17.95 25.77 -21.08
CA PRO A 339 -19.03 26.64 -20.62
C PRO A 339 -19.06 27.94 -21.45
N PRO A 340 -20.25 28.40 -21.91
CA PRO A 340 -20.36 29.72 -22.51
C PRO A 340 -20.15 30.80 -21.44
N ASN A 341 -19.40 31.83 -21.82
CA ASN A 341 -19.15 33.04 -21.04
C ASN A 341 -20.47 33.69 -20.57
N PRO A 342 -20.70 33.92 -19.26
CA PRO A 342 -21.96 34.49 -18.79
C PRO A 342 -21.92 36.02 -18.84
N THR A 343 -22.57 36.62 -19.84
CA THR A 343 -22.84 38.07 -19.92
C THR A 343 -24.28 38.43 -19.58
N THR A 344 -24.91 37.79 -18.59
CA THR A 344 -26.23 38.25 -18.13
C THR A 344 -26.44 38.00 -16.63
N PRO A 345 -26.86 39.01 -15.83
CA PRO A 345 -27.12 38.82 -14.41
C PRO A 345 -28.39 37.98 -14.18
N PRO A 346 -28.45 37.13 -13.15
CA PRO A 346 -29.60 36.29 -12.88
C PRO A 346 -30.77 37.09 -12.26
N PRO A 347 -32.03 36.73 -12.55
CA PRO A 347 -33.19 37.31 -11.87
C PRO A 347 -33.36 36.69 -10.47
N ASN A 348 -33.80 37.54 -9.55
CA ASN A 348 -34.08 37.26 -8.15
C ASN A 348 -35.20 36.19 -7.97
N PRO A 349 -34.98 35.09 -7.24
CA PRO A 349 -36.04 34.12 -6.95
C PRO A 349 -36.69 34.41 -5.59
N THR A 350 -37.91 34.95 -5.63
CA THR A 350 -38.87 34.93 -4.52
C THR A 350 -39.56 33.56 -4.47
N THR A 351 -39.01 32.61 -3.71
CA THR A 351 -39.80 31.52 -3.11
C THR A 351 -39.01 30.82 -1.98
N PRO A 352 -39.57 30.63 -0.78
CA PRO A 352 -38.88 29.94 0.31
C PRO A 352 -38.79 28.42 0.07
N PRO A 353 -37.70 27.74 0.48
CA PRO A 353 -37.56 26.29 0.35
C PRO A 353 -38.47 25.53 1.34
N PRO A 354 -38.95 24.32 0.99
CA PRO A 354 -39.69 23.48 1.94
C PRO A 354 -38.75 22.90 3.00
N ASN A 355 -39.24 22.90 4.23
CA ASN A 355 -38.62 22.32 5.41
C ASN A 355 -38.36 20.80 5.23
N PRO A 356 -37.17 20.25 5.56
CA PRO A 356 -36.97 18.82 5.56
C PRO A 356 -37.75 18.20 6.73
N THR A 357 -38.73 17.36 6.44
CA THR A 357 -39.37 16.51 7.45
C THR A 357 -38.41 15.42 7.88
N THR A 358 -37.91 15.55 9.12
CA THR A 358 -37.21 14.49 9.85
C THR A 358 -38.15 13.30 10.08
N PRO A 359 -37.79 12.06 9.68
CA PRO A 359 -38.48 10.87 10.16
C PRO A 359 -38.29 10.72 11.69
N PRO A 360 -39.28 10.22 12.45
CA PRO A 360 -39.18 10.06 13.91
C PRO A 360 -38.04 9.11 14.34
N PRO A 361 -37.50 9.25 15.56
CA PRO A 361 -36.45 8.39 16.08
C PRO A 361 -36.99 6.97 16.33
N GLY A 362 -36.53 6.01 15.52
CA GLY A 362 -36.73 4.60 15.77
C GLY A 362 -35.89 4.14 16.96
N ASN A 363 -36.47 4.18 18.15
CA ASN A 363 -35.86 3.69 19.38
C ASN A 363 -35.55 2.17 19.28
N GLY A 364 -34.29 1.77 19.48
CA GLY A 364 -33.92 0.47 20.07
C GLY A 364 -33.58 -0.69 19.12
N ALA A 365 -33.59 -0.52 17.80
CA ALA A 365 -33.28 -1.60 16.87
C ALA A 365 -31.79 -1.74 16.51
N CYS A 366 -30.90 -0.89 17.02
CA CYS A 366 -29.46 -0.99 16.79
C CYS A 366 -28.70 -1.20 18.09
N THR A 367 -27.77 -2.16 18.10
CA THR A 367 -26.79 -2.36 19.17
C THR A 367 -25.38 -2.26 18.59
N ALA A 368 -24.44 -1.67 19.33
CA ALA A 368 -23.03 -1.65 18.96
C ALA A 368 -22.15 -2.14 20.12
N THR A 369 -21.07 -2.87 19.85
CA THR A 369 -20.18 -3.41 20.89
C THR A 369 -18.72 -3.32 20.47
N ILE A 370 -17.88 -2.71 21.30
CA ILE A 370 -16.43 -2.62 21.10
C ILE A 370 -15.76 -3.89 21.66
N LYS A 371 -14.91 -4.52 20.84
CA LYS A 371 -14.00 -5.60 21.21
C LYS A 371 -12.57 -5.17 20.91
N VAL A 372 -11.73 -5.11 21.94
CA VAL A 372 -10.28 -4.91 21.75
C VAL A 372 -9.71 -6.18 21.13
N THR A 373 -9.10 -6.06 19.96
CA THR A 373 -8.53 -7.18 19.19
C THR A 373 -7.02 -7.28 19.36
N ASN A 374 -6.35 -6.17 19.66
CA ASN A 374 -4.93 -6.12 19.98
C ASN A 374 -4.62 -4.90 20.87
N SER A 375 -3.58 -4.96 21.69
CA SER A 375 -3.11 -3.83 22.50
C SER A 375 -1.59 -3.81 22.64
N TRP A 376 -1.02 -2.62 22.78
CA TRP A 376 0.41 -2.39 22.97
C TRP A 376 0.65 -1.20 23.91
N SER A 377 1.91 -0.96 24.27
CA SER A 377 2.26 0.20 25.11
C SER A 377 1.84 1.51 24.42
N GLY A 378 0.88 2.21 25.02
CA GLY A 378 0.38 3.49 24.52
C GLY A 378 -0.70 3.42 23.44
N GLY A 379 -1.21 2.25 23.05
CA GLY A 379 -2.32 2.17 22.11
C GLY A 379 -2.98 0.79 22.00
N PHE A 380 -4.09 0.74 21.27
CA PHE A 380 -4.84 -0.48 21.04
C PHE A 380 -5.63 -0.45 19.74
N GLN A 381 -5.95 -1.63 19.25
CA GLN A 381 -6.83 -1.88 18.13
C GLN A 381 -8.15 -2.45 18.65
N ALA A 382 -9.26 -1.93 18.17
CA ALA A 382 -10.56 -2.49 18.48
C ALA A 382 -11.46 -2.57 17.24
N GLU A 383 -12.36 -3.54 17.28
CA GLU A 383 -13.44 -3.72 16.32
C GLU A 383 -14.76 -3.40 17.02
N VAL A 384 -15.69 -2.78 16.30
CA VAL A 384 -17.05 -2.48 16.75
C VAL A 384 -18.01 -3.26 15.87
N GLU A 385 -18.73 -4.21 16.45
CA GLU A 385 -19.85 -4.85 15.79
C GLU A 385 -21.08 -3.97 15.96
N VAL A 386 -21.73 -3.61 14.84
CA VAL A 386 -23.00 -2.91 14.79
C VAL A 386 -24.05 -3.88 14.27
N LYS A 387 -25.12 -4.11 15.03
CA LYS A 387 -26.15 -5.09 14.74
C LYS A 387 -27.53 -4.48 14.75
N ASN A 388 -28.31 -4.78 13.72
CA ASN A 388 -29.74 -4.52 13.67
C ASN A 388 -30.48 -5.63 14.43
N THR A 389 -30.97 -5.34 15.63
CA THR A 389 -31.79 -6.23 16.46
C THR A 389 -33.30 -6.07 16.22
N GLY A 390 -33.70 -5.14 15.34
CA GLY A 390 -35.08 -4.92 14.95
C GLY A 390 -35.58 -5.87 13.86
N THR A 391 -36.85 -5.71 13.52
CA THR A 391 -37.56 -6.48 12.48
C THR A 391 -37.60 -5.78 11.12
N ALA A 392 -37.21 -4.50 11.06
CA ALA A 392 -37.11 -3.70 9.83
C ALA A 392 -35.65 -3.38 9.49
N ALA A 393 -35.34 -3.14 8.22
CA ALA A 393 -33.99 -2.77 7.80
C ALA A 393 -33.59 -1.37 8.30
N LEU A 394 -32.34 -1.23 8.77
CA LEU A 394 -31.72 0.06 9.03
C LEU A 394 -31.18 0.65 7.72
N ASN A 395 -31.38 1.94 7.50
CA ASN A 395 -30.85 2.68 6.34
C ASN A 395 -29.74 3.65 6.78
N GLY A 396 -28.77 3.11 7.50
CA GLY A 396 -27.72 3.84 8.18
C GLY A 396 -27.68 3.48 9.66
N TRP A 397 -26.51 3.67 10.27
CA TRP A 397 -26.31 3.51 11.70
C TRP A 397 -25.33 4.56 12.21
N THR A 398 -25.53 4.97 13.45
CA THR A 398 -24.64 5.87 14.17
C THR A 398 -24.32 5.25 15.53
N ALA A 399 -23.04 5.00 15.78
CA ALA A 399 -22.52 4.51 17.06
C ALA A 399 -21.92 5.67 17.86
N ASN A 400 -22.31 5.85 19.12
CA ASN A 400 -21.77 6.89 19.99
C ASN A 400 -21.25 6.30 21.30
N TRP A 401 -20.08 6.74 21.75
CA TRP A 401 -19.51 6.39 23.05
C TRP A 401 -18.66 7.52 23.61
N THR A 402 -18.29 7.39 24.88
CA THR A 402 -17.40 8.33 25.56
C THR A 402 -16.20 7.58 26.12
N TRP A 403 -15.00 8.09 25.85
CA TRP A 403 -13.77 7.53 26.38
C TRP A 403 -13.67 7.73 27.90
N PRO A 404 -13.25 6.71 28.66
CA PRO A 404 -13.14 6.82 30.11
C PRO A 404 -11.92 7.64 30.56
N SER A 405 -10.83 7.71 29.78
CA SER A 405 -9.64 8.49 30.15
C SER A 405 -8.65 8.70 29.00
N GLY A 406 -8.67 9.89 28.39
CA GLY A 406 -7.61 10.37 27.52
C GLY A 406 -7.38 9.60 26.21
N GLN A 407 -8.16 8.55 25.91
CA GLN A 407 -8.05 7.84 24.64
C GLN A 407 -8.41 8.76 23.48
N GLN A 408 -7.73 8.56 22.35
CA GLN A 408 -7.97 9.29 21.10
C GLN A 408 -7.92 8.31 19.93
N ILE A 409 -8.87 8.41 19.01
CA ILE A 409 -8.84 7.61 17.79
C ILE A 409 -7.78 8.18 16.86
N SER A 410 -6.84 7.34 16.44
CA SER A 410 -5.79 7.71 15.49
C SER A 410 -6.10 7.27 14.07
N GLN A 411 -6.89 6.21 13.90
CA GLN A 411 -7.33 5.71 12.61
C GLN A 411 -8.66 4.99 12.76
N VAL A 412 -9.55 5.12 11.78
CA VAL A 412 -10.80 4.36 11.69
C VAL A 412 -10.91 3.75 10.29
N TRP A 413 -11.51 2.56 10.19
CA TRP A 413 -11.89 1.94 8.92
C TRP A 413 -13.34 1.46 8.98
N ASN A 414 -14.00 1.42 7.83
CA ASN A 414 -15.42 1.06 7.66
C ASN A 414 -16.40 1.93 8.46
N ALA A 415 -15.97 3.10 8.93
CA ALA A 415 -16.81 4.14 9.52
C ALA A 415 -16.20 5.52 9.23
N THR A 416 -17.03 6.56 9.22
CA THR A 416 -16.56 7.93 9.44
C THR A 416 -16.68 8.25 10.92
N HIS A 417 -15.85 9.13 11.46
CA HIS A 417 -15.97 9.51 12.86
C HIS A 417 -15.72 11.00 13.09
N THR A 418 -16.32 11.52 14.16
CA THR A 418 -16.03 12.83 14.74
C THR A 418 -15.78 12.66 16.23
N THR A 419 -14.84 13.43 16.76
CA THR A 419 -14.52 13.45 18.20
C THR A 419 -14.72 14.86 18.74
N SER A 420 -15.42 14.97 19.87
CA SER A 420 -15.61 16.22 20.61
C SER A 420 -15.31 15.98 22.09
N GLY A 421 -14.16 16.45 22.56
CA GLY A 421 -13.63 16.08 23.88
C GLY A 421 -13.38 14.57 23.97
N SER A 422 -13.98 13.90 24.93
CA SER A 422 -13.94 12.43 25.07
C SER A 422 -15.07 11.70 24.32
N SER A 423 -16.03 12.42 23.73
CA SER A 423 -17.15 11.80 23.01
C SER A 423 -16.78 11.51 21.56
N VAL A 424 -17.11 10.29 21.12
CA VAL A 424 -16.93 9.84 19.75
C VAL A 424 -18.29 9.51 19.14
N THR A 425 -18.50 10.00 17.93
CA THR A 425 -19.60 9.59 17.05
C THR A 425 -19.01 8.94 15.81
N ALA A 426 -19.33 7.67 15.58
CA ALA A 426 -18.99 6.93 14.37
C ALA A 426 -20.26 6.68 13.54
N ARG A 427 -20.18 6.87 12.22
CA ARG A 427 -21.29 6.65 11.29
C ARG A 427 -20.88 5.67 10.22
N ASN A 428 -21.85 4.93 9.71
CA ASN A 428 -21.65 4.06 8.58
C ASN A 428 -21.02 4.80 7.39
N VAL A 429 -20.20 4.09 6.64
CA VAL A 429 -19.83 4.50 5.29
C VAL A 429 -20.91 4.03 4.30
N SER A 430 -20.82 4.46 3.05
CA SER A 430 -21.89 4.28 2.06
C SER A 430 -22.30 2.81 1.86
N TYR A 431 -21.37 1.85 2.00
CA TYR A 431 -21.63 0.45 1.69
C TYR A 431 -22.12 -0.40 2.88
N ASN A 432 -21.98 0.08 4.12
CA ASN A 432 -22.30 -0.72 5.31
C ASN A 432 -23.42 -0.13 6.18
N GLY A 433 -24.14 0.88 5.69
CA GLY A 433 -25.28 1.46 6.39
C GLY A 433 -26.56 0.64 6.35
N ASN A 434 -26.78 -0.11 5.26
CA ASN A 434 -27.99 -0.90 5.09
C ASN A 434 -27.86 -2.24 5.82
N LEU A 435 -28.57 -2.41 6.93
CA LEU A 435 -28.59 -3.65 7.70
C LEU A 435 -30.01 -4.19 7.72
N GLY A 436 -30.24 -5.32 7.05
CA GLY A 436 -31.49 -6.08 7.18
C GLY A 436 -31.74 -6.52 8.63
N ALA A 437 -32.96 -6.99 8.92
CA ALA A 437 -33.29 -7.51 10.25
C ALA A 437 -32.29 -8.60 10.68
N ASN A 438 -31.77 -8.52 11.90
CA ASN A 438 -30.74 -9.41 12.46
C ASN A 438 -29.37 -9.37 11.77
N ALA A 439 -29.13 -8.48 10.83
CA ALA A 439 -27.83 -8.32 10.17
C ALA A 439 -26.84 -7.53 11.05
N SER A 440 -25.56 -7.85 10.93
CA SER A 440 -24.45 -7.12 11.54
C SER A 440 -23.50 -6.58 10.49
N THR A 441 -22.79 -5.51 10.81
CA THR A 441 -21.56 -5.07 10.16
C THR A 441 -20.50 -4.80 11.20
N THR A 442 -19.24 -4.75 10.80
CA THR A 442 -18.15 -4.30 11.66
C THR A 442 -17.45 -3.08 11.10
N PHE A 443 -16.96 -2.24 12.01
CA PHE A 443 -15.95 -1.24 11.73
C PHE A 443 -14.85 -1.36 12.77
N GLY A 444 -13.69 -0.75 12.55
CA GLY A 444 -12.64 -0.80 13.56
C GLY A 444 -11.82 0.46 13.60
N PHE A 445 -11.01 0.57 14.65
CA PHE A 445 -10.17 1.72 14.87
C PHE A 445 -8.87 1.35 15.59
N LEU A 446 -7.87 2.21 15.43
CA LEU A 446 -6.72 2.32 16.32
C LEU A 446 -6.94 3.50 17.25
N ALA A 447 -6.60 3.34 18.52
CA ALA A 447 -6.65 4.41 19.50
C ALA A 447 -5.38 4.45 20.36
N SER A 448 -4.98 5.64 20.80
CA SER A 448 -3.91 5.83 21.78
C SER A 448 -4.45 5.72 23.21
N GLY A 449 -3.58 5.42 24.16
CA GLY A 449 -3.89 5.27 25.58
C GLY A 449 -4.21 3.83 25.99
N ASN A 450 -4.62 3.65 27.25
CA ASN A 450 -4.97 2.32 27.78
C ASN A 450 -6.22 1.80 27.08
N SER A 451 -6.22 0.51 26.71
CA SER A 451 -7.34 -0.17 26.07
C SER A 451 -8.61 -0.05 26.92
N ALA A 452 -9.72 0.32 26.29
CA ALA A 452 -11.02 0.48 26.96
C ALA A 452 -12.16 0.01 26.06
N THR A 453 -13.21 -0.52 26.68
CA THR A 453 -14.45 -0.97 26.02
C THR A 453 -15.66 -0.24 26.65
N PRO A 454 -15.83 1.08 26.41
CA PRO A 454 -16.97 1.81 26.93
C PRO A 454 -18.28 1.30 26.33
N THR A 455 -19.39 1.54 27.01
CA THR A 455 -20.72 1.26 26.48
C THR A 455 -20.96 2.11 25.23
N VAL A 456 -21.41 1.46 24.15
CA VAL A 456 -21.74 2.12 22.89
C VAL A 456 -23.26 2.18 22.73
N THR A 457 -23.77 3.37 22.43
CA THR A 457 -25.16 3.55 22.01
C THR A 457 -25.22 3.49 20.48
N CYS A 458 -26.28 2.92 19.92
CA CYS A 458 -26.48 2.87 18.47
C CYS A 458 -27.89 3.32 18.09
N SER A 459 -28.01 4.04 16.97
CA SER A 459 -29.26 4.51 16.37
C SER A 459 -29.25 4.37 14.86
#